data_AF-A0A9N9CVY1-F1
#
_entry.id   AF-A0A9N9CVY1-F1
#
_cell.length_a   1.000
_cell.length_b   1.000
_cell.length_c   1.000
_cell.angle_alpha   90.00
_cell.angle_beta   90.00
_cell.angle_gamma   90.00
#
_symmetry.space_group_name_H-M   'P 1'
#
loop_
_entity.id
_entity.type
_entity.pdbx_description
1 polymer ?
#
loop_
_entity_poly.entity_id
_entity_poly.type
_entity_poly.pdbx_seq_one_letter_code
_entity_poly.pdbx_strand_id
1 'polypeptide(L)' 'MRKFAKKKGGLCLATEYINRQDPLEWQCKEGHKWKASVKVILKGTWCRTCNTPGRKRVIPS' A
#
# COMPACT_ATOMS: atom_id res chain seq x y z
N MET A 1 2.27 3.81 13.11
CA MET A 1 2.00 3.30 11.74
C MET A 1 2.30 1.80 11.56
N ARG A 2 3.44 1.26 12.00
CA ARG A 2 3.80 -0.19 11.83
C ARG A 2 2.79 -1.19 12.38
N LYS A 3 2.09 -0.88 13.49
CA LYS A 3 1.05 -1.74 14.05
C LYS A 3 -0.15 -1.94 13.11
N PHE A 4 -0.53 -0.91 12.34
CA PHE A 4 -1.65 -0.99 11.40
C PHE A 4 -1.28 -1.83 10.16
N ALA A 5 -0.04 -1.68 9.68
CA ALA A 5 0.50 -2.51 8.61
C ALA A 5 0.53 -3.99 9.00
N LYS A 6 1.06 -4.31 10.19
CA LYS A 6 1.02 -5.68 10.74
C LYS A 6 -0.42 -6.23 10.86
N LYS A 7 -1.37 -5.40 11.29
CA LYS A 7 -2.79 -5.80 11.42
C LYS A 7 -3.45 -6.11 10.06
N LYS A 8 -3.03 -5.43 8.99
CA LYS A 8 -3.45 -5.70 7.61
C LYS A 8 -2.57 -6.73 6.88
N GLY A 9 -1.57 -7.30 7.56
CA GLY A 9 -0.66 -8.30 6.99
C GLY A 9 0.35 -7.74 5.99
N GLY A 10 0.62 -6.44 6.00
CA GLY A 10 1.68 -5.85 5.18
C GLY A 10 2.70 -5.05 5.98
N LEU A 11 3.61 -4.39 5.27
CA LEU A 11 4.80 -3.74 5.79
C LEU A 11 4.82 -2.28 5.33
N CYS A 12 5.20 -1.38 6.23
CA CYS A 12 5.52 0.00 5.87
C CYS A 12 7.02 0.03 5.57
N LEU A 13 7.39 0.28 4.31
CA LEU A 13 8.78 0.36 3.84
C LEU A 13 9.38 1.75 4.02
N ALA A 14 8.54 2.77 4.21
CA ALA A 14 9.03 4.12 4.47
C ALA A 14 9.90 4.15 5.74
N THR A 15 11.19 4.38 5.54
CA THR A 15 12.21 4.63 6.58
C THR A 15 12.21 6.09 7.02
N GLU A 16 11.84 7.01 6.13
CA GLU A 16 11.71 8.44 6.44
C GLU A 16 10.28 8.80 6.85
N TYR A 17 10.08 8.89 8.15
CA TYR A 17 8.85 9.37 8.75
C TYR A 17 8.97 10.88 9.00
N ILE A 18 8.84 11.68 7.93
CA ILE A 18 8.95 13.13 8.03
C ILE A 18 7.62 13.72 8.54
N ASN A 19 6.47 13.29 8.01
CA ASN A 19 5.15 13.80 8.40
C ASN A 19 3.97 12.84 8.14
N ARG A 20 2.83 13.04 8.83
CA ARG A 20 1.59 12.25 8.67
C ARG A 20 0.91 12.42 7.30
N GLN A 21 1.30 13.44 6.54
CA GLN A 21 0.79 13.74 5.20
C GLN A 21 1.70 13.24 4.09
N ASP A 22 2.96 12.93 4.40
CA ASP A 22 3.91 12.48 3.40
C ASP A 22 3.49 11.13 2.80
N PRO A 23 3.69 10.96 1.48
CA PRO A 23 3.47 9.68 0.82
C PRO A 23 4.51 8.67 1.30
N LEU A 24 4.08 7.70 2.11
CA LEU A 24 4.93 6.63 2.60
C LEU A 24 4.89 5.46 1.61
N GLU A 25 5.98 4.71 1.52
CA GLU A 25 6.03 3.44 0.81
C GLU A 25 5.46 2.31 1.67
N TRP A 26 4.52 1.57 1.08
CA TRP A 26 3.84 0.43 1.68
C TRP A 26 4.05 -0.81 0.83
N GLN A 27 4.07 -1.96 1.47
CA GLN A 27 4.14 -3.27 0.86
C GLN A 27 3.01 -4.16 1.42
N CYS A 28 2.22 -4.81 0.57
CA CYS A 28 1.24 -5.80 1.04
C CYS A 28 1.90 -7.17 1.27
N LYS A 29 1.14 -8.12 1.82
CA LYS A 29 1.58 -9.50 2.03
C LYS A 29 2.09 -10.18 0.75
N GLU A 30 1.48 -9.85 -0.40
CA GLU A 30 1.87 -10.40 -1.70
C GLU A 30 3.13 -9.75 -2.30
N GLY A 31 3.68 -8.71 -1.65
CA GLY A 31 4.88 -8.02 -2.14
C GLY A 31 4.60 -6.84 -3.08
N HIS A 32 3.33 -6.46 -3.30
CA HIS A 32 3.02 -5.23 -4.03
C HIS A 32 3.52 -4.02 -3.26
N LYS A 33 4.30 -3.16 -3.90
CA LYS A 33 4.83 -1.91 -3.31
C LYS A 33 4.11 -0.70 -3.91
N TRP A 34 3.65 0.24 -3.09
CA TRP A 34 3.03 1.47 -3.56
C TRP A 34 3.26 2.64 -2.60
N LYS A 35 3.20 3.86 -3.13
CA LYS A 35 3.29 5.11 -2.36
C LYS A 35 1.89 5.61 -2.01
N ALA A 36 1.61 5.77 -0.72
CA ALA A 36 0.34 6.30 -0.24
C ALA A 36 0.48 6.99 1.12
N SER A 37 -0.34 8.00 1.36
CA SER A 37 -0.42 8.67 2.66
C SER A 37 -1.19 7.80 3.66
N VAL A 38 -0.85 7.89 4.95
CA VAL A 38 -1.54 7.14 6.02
C VAL A 38 -3.06 7.40 6.00
N LYS A 39 -3.48 8.64 5.70
CA LYS A 39 -4.90 9.01 5.56
C LYS A 39 -5.63 8.11 4.55
N VAL A 40 -5.02 7.84 3.40
CA VAL A 40 -5.63 7.02 2.33
C VAL A 40 -5.72 5.55 2.75
N ILE A 41 -4.66 5.05 3.41
CA ILE A 41 -4.62 3.69 3.95
C ILE A 41 -5.70 3.48 5.02
N LEU A 42 -5.86 4.45 5.93
CA LEU A 42 -6.90 4.47 6.97
C LEU A 42 -8.31 4.56 6.37
N LYS A 43 -8.46 5.30 5.26
CA LYS A 43 -9.74 5.47 4.55
C LYS A 43 -10.22 4.20 3.85
N GLY A 44 -9.41 3.15 3.79
CA GLY A 44 -9.80 1.81 3.30
C GLY A 44 -9.02 1.34 2.07
N THR A 45 -8.32 2.24 1.38
CA THR A 45 -7.52 1.89 0.21
C THR A 45 -6.14 1.41 0.66
N TRP A 46 -6.07 0.16 1.11
CA TRP A 46 -4.82 -0.50 1.49
C TRP A 46 -3.97 -0.77 0.25
N CYS A 47 -4.30 -1.80 -0.54
CA CYS A 47 -3.54 -2.14 -1.75
C CYS A 47 -4.44 -2.07 -2.96
N ARG A 48 -4.07 -1.23 -3.93
CA ARG A 48 -4.79 -1.10 -5.20
C ARG A 48 -4.77 -2.40 -5.99
N THR A 49 -3.66 -3.13 -5.96
CA THR A 49 -3.49 -4.38 -6.69
C THR A 49 -4.29 -5.50 -6.04
N CYS A 50 -4.28 -5.63 -4.71
CA CYS A 50 -5.12 -6.63 -4.01
C CYS A 50 -6.62 -6.30 -4.10
N ASN A 51 -6.98 -5.01 -4.10
CA ASN A 51 -8.38 -4.56 -4.14
C ASN A 51 -8.92 -4.41 -5.57
N THR A 52 -8.07 -4.48 -6.60
CA THR A 52 -8.50 -4.51 -8.00
C THR A 52 -8.55 -5.96 -8.46
N PRO A 53 -9.72 -6.58 -8.58
CA PRO A 53 -9.83 -7.85 -9.28
C PRO A 53 -9.50 -7.61 -10.76
N GLY A 54 -8.26 -7.93 -11.14
CA GLY A 54 -7.79 -8.13 -12.50
C GLY A 54 -8.43 -7.30 -13.61
N ARG A 55 -8.02 -6.04 -13.77
CA ARG A 55 -7.90 -5.50 -15.14
C ARG A 55 -6.63 -6.12 -15.70
N LYS A 56 -6.78 -7.36 -16.19
CA LYS A 56 -5.84 -8.00 -17.10
C LYS A 56 -5.58 -6.96 -18.20
N ARG A 57 -4.47 -6.25 -18.13
CA ARG A 57 -3.97 -5.56 -19.31
C ARG A 57 -3.51 -6.70 -20.20
N VAL A 58 -4.42 -7.19 -21.03
CA VAL A 58 -4.09 -7.96 -22.22
C VAL A 58 -3.00 -7.16 -22.93
N ILE A 59 -1.77 -7.65 -22.82
CA ILE A 59 -0.68 -7.23 -23.69
C ILE A 59 -0.83 -8.22 -24.85
N PRO A 60 -1.41 -7.85 -26.01
CA PRO A 60 -1.34 -8.74 -27.15
C PRO A 60 0.13 -8.84 -27.58
N SER A 61 0.63 -10.07 -27.70
CA SER A 61 1.89 -10.40 -28.35
C SER A 61 1.65 -11.68 -29.12
#